data_AF-A0A819QXI7-F1
#
_entry.id   AF-A0A819QXI7-F1
#
_cell.length_a   1.000
_cell.length_b   1.000
_cell.length_c   1.000
_cell.angle_alpha   90.00
_cell.angle_beta   90.00
_cell.angle_gamma   90.00
#
_symmetry.space_group_name_H-M   'P 1'
#
loop_
_entity.id
_entity.type
_entity.pdbx_description
1 polymer ?
#
loop_
_entity_poly.entity_id
_entity_poly.type
_entity_poly.pdbx_seq_one_letter_code
_entity_poly.pdbx_strand_id
1 'polypeptide(L)'
;NHTGRNDIIETKVSYNGDYIYFYVRTYNLTTNYTDPNWMLLFLNTDANYSTGWLGYDFVINRNVRSSQETSLERNNASNSYIWTKIADISYAMKGKELELMIPRKLLGIPASYVTIDFKWADNIQQDGTWSDFTLNGDSAPPDRFNFRAQLN
;
A
#
# COMPACT_ATOMS: atom_id res chain seq x y z
N ASN A 1 -17.70 10.78 -0.97
CA ASN A 1 -17.06 10.90 0.36
C ASN A 1 -16.93 12.39 0.70
N HIS A 2 -17.22 12.83 1.94
CA HIS A 2 -17.08 14.25 2.37
C HIS A 2 -16.06 14.47 3.50
N THR A 3 -15.42 13.41 4.01
CA THR A 3 -14.63 13.50 5.26
C THR A 3 -13.16 13.81 5.04
N GLY A 4 -12.61 13.67 3.82
CA GLY A 4 -11.21 14.01 3.50
C GLY A 4 -10.20 13.37 4.48
N ARG A 5 -10.49 12.15 4.93
CA ARG A 5 -9.67 11.44 5.93
C ARG A 5 -8.29 11.20 5.33
N ASN A 6 -7.25 11.60 6.07
CA ASN A 6 -5.84 11.37 5.74
C ASN A 6 -5.41 11.82 4.32
N ASP A 7 -5.74 13.06 3.92
CA ASP A 7 -5.32 13.67 2.64
C ASP A 7 -3.80 13.53 2.38
N ILE A 8 -3.43 12.70 1.40
CA ILE A 8 -2.05 12.31 1.11
C ILE A 8 -1.36 13.36 0.23
N ILE A 9 -0.29 13.96 0.74
CA ILE A 9 0.43 15.06 0.06
C ILE A 9 1.85 14.72 -0.35
N GLU A 10 2.40 13.60 0.12
CA GLU A 10 3.74 13.16 -0.23
C GLU A 10 3.86 11.65 -0.05
N THR A 11 4.56 11.01 -0.99
CA THR A 11 4.98 9.61 -0.86
C THR A 11 6.42 9.45 -1.33
N LYS A 12 7.17 8.54 -0.71
CA LYS A 12 8.54 8.18 -1.09
C LYS A 12 8.72 6.68 -1.03
N VAL A 13 9.65 6.18 -1.85
CA VAL A 13 10.10 4.79 -1.82
C VAL A 13 11.62 4.80 -1.73
N SER A 14 12.17 3.95 -0.85
CA SER A 14 13.61 3.70 -0.77
C SER A 14 13.86 2.21 -0.51
N TYR A 15 15.12 1.79 -0.59
CA TYR A 15 15.49 0.39 -0.39
C TYR A 15 16.91 0.25 0.16
N ASN A 16 17.19 -0.94 0.69
CA ASN A 16 18.54 -1.46 0.87
C ASN A 16 18.60 -2.92 0.39
N GLY A 17 19.65 -3.65 0.75
CA GLY A 17 19.85 -5.05 0.33
C GLY A 17 18.74 -6.01 0.79
N ASP A 18 18.05 -5.69 1.90
CA ASP A 18 17.11 -6.61 2.56
C ASP A 18 15.65 -6.11 2.54
N TYR A 19 15.46 -4.79 2.51
CA TYR A 19 14.16 -4.15 2.70
C TYR A 19 13.83 -3.10 1.65
N ILE A 20 12.53 -2.85 1.52
CA ILE A 20 11.95 -1.73 0.78
C ILE A 20 11.11 -0.93 1.77
N TYR A 21 11.26 0.38 1.72
CA TYR A 21 10.59 1.31 2.60
C TYR A 21 9.60 2.14 1.82
N PHE A 22 8.38 2.23 2.33
CA PHE A 22 7.33 3.08 1.77
C PHE A 22 6.94 4.12 2.80
N TYR A 23 7.08 5.39 2.42
CA TYR A 23 6.72 6.53 3.24
C TYR A 23 5.50 7.23 2.65
N VAL A 24 4.63 7.71 3.53
CA VAL A 24 3.51 8.57 3.19
C VAL A 24 3.34 9.66 4.25
N ARG A 25 3.00 10.86 3.79
CA ARG A 25 2.67 11.99 4.65
C ARG A 25 1.34 12.61 4.27
N THR A 26 0.54 12.90 5.28
CA THR A 26 -0.77 13.53 5.14
C THR A 26 -0.71 15.03 5.42
N TYR A 27 -1.72 15.78 4.96
CA TYR A 27 -1.83 17.22 5.23
C TYR A 27 -2.07 17.50 6.72
N ASN A 28 -3.07 16.83 7.30
CA ASN A 28 -3.41 16.87 8.72
C ASN A 28 -2.81 15.67 9.48
N LEU A 29 -2.93 15.66 10.81
CA LEU A 29 -2.60 14.48 11.62
C LEU A 29 -3.35 13.24 11.11
N THR A 30 -2.67 12.11 11.07
CA THR A 30 -3.32 10.85 10.69
C THR A 30 -4.33 10.44 11.74
N THR A 31 -5.43 9.85 11.31
CA THR A 31 -6.35 9.18 12.24
C THR A 31 -5.73 7.95 12.89
N ASN A 32 -6.42 7.35 13.85
CA ASN A 32 -5.89 6.22 14.61
C ASN A 32 -5.73 4.99 13.71
N TYR A 33 -4.67 4.21 13.90
CA TYR A 33 -4.40 2.99 13.16
C TYR A 33 -5.46 1.89 13.37
N THR A 34 -6.32 2.02 14.39
CA THR A 34 -7.47 1.16 14.62
C THR A 34 -8.68 1.50 13.74
N ASP A 35 -8.64 2.62 13.02
CA ASP A 35 -9.72 2.99 12.12
C ASP A 35 -9.81 2.01 10.93
N PRO A 36 -11.02 1.70 10.45
CA PRO A 36 -11.17 0.81 9.31
C PRO A 36 -10.56 1.42 8.05
N ASN A 37 -10.00 0.56 7.20
CA ASN A 37 -9.47 0.90 5.87
C ASN A 37 -8.38 2.00 5.93
N TRP A 38 -7.58 1.99 6.98
CA TRP A 38 -6.56 3.01 7.25
C TRP A 38 -5.30 2.80 6.42
N MET A 39 -4.92 3.80 5.63
CA MET A 39 -3.63 3.90 4.93
C MET A 39 -3.19 2.60 4.24
N LEU A 40 -4.02 2.05 3.35
CA LEU A 40 -3.70 0.87 2.55
C LEU A 40 -2.63 1.19 1.51
N LEU A 41 -1.72 0.24 1.29
CA LEU A 41 -0.73 0.30 0.21
C LEU A 41 -0.89 -0.93 -0.68
N PHE A 42 -1.13 -0.70 -1.96
CA PHE A 42 -1.22 -1.73 -2.99
C PHE A 42 0.05 -1.75 -3.82
N LEU A 43 0.62 -2.95 -4.06
CA LEU A 43 1.88 -3.12 -4.78
C LEU A 43 1.72 -4.10 -5.94
N ASN A 44 2.21 -3.72 -7.12
CA ASN A 44 2.58 -4.63 -8.20
C ASN A 44 4.10 -4.70 -8.24
N THR A 45 4.63 -5.90 -8.16
CA THR A 45 6.06 -6.19 -7.99
C THR A 45 6.65 -7.02 -9.11
N ASP A 46 5.80 -7.60 -9.96
CA ASP A 46 6.18 -8.40 -11.12
C ASP A 46 6.06 -7.64 -12.45
N ALA A 47 5.59 -6.38 -12.41
CA ALA A 47 5.26 -5.53 -13.54
C ALA A 47 4.26 -6.15 -14.55
N ASN A 48 3.50 -7.17 -14.12
CA ASN A 48 2.51 -7.86 -14.92
C ASN A 48 1.10 -7.42 -14.52
N TYR A 49 0.43 -6.66 -15.39
CA TYR A 49 -0.93 -6.18 -15.09
C TYR A 49 -2.02 -7.24 -15.30
N SER A 50 -1.67 -8.46 -15.72
CA SER A 50 -2.60 -9.59 -15.83
C SER A 50 -2.68 -10.47 -14.57
N THR A 51 -1.78 -10.24 -13.61
CA THR A 51 -1.78 -10.87 -12.29
C THR A 51 -2.41 -9.94 -11.25
N GLY A 52 -2.78 -10.50 -10.11
CA GLY A 52 -3.30 -9.71 -8.99
C GLY A 52 -4.67 -9.08 -9.23
N TRP A 53 -5.09 -8.20 -8.33
CA TRP A 53 -6.30 -7.38 -8.49
C TRP A 53 -5.93 -6.02 -9.07
N LEU A 54 -6.44 -5.68 -10.25
CA LEU A 54 -6.05 -4.47 -10.99
C LEU A 54 -4.53 -4.37 -11.23
N GLY A 55 -3.87 -5.52 -11.36
CA GLY A 55 -2.42 -5.62 -11.45
C GLY A 55 -1.71 -5.73 -10.10
N TYR A 56 -2.34 -5.44 -8.95
CA TYR A 56 -1.65 -5.46 -7.66
C TYR A 56 -1.53 -6.88 -7.08
N ASP A 57 -0.29 -7.29 -6.85
CA ASP A 57 0.11 -8.57 -6.27
C ASP A 57 -0.05 -8.60 -4.75
N PHE A 58 0.12 -7.45 -4.10
CA PHE A 58 0.13 -7.33 -2.64
C PHE A 58 -0.70 -6.15 -2.15
N VAL A 59 -1.18 -6.28 -0.92
CA VAL A 59 -1.79 -5.20 -0.16
C VAL A 59 -1.30 -5.23 1.29
N ILE A 60 -1.06 -4.04 1.84
CA ILE A 60 -0.61 -3.82 3.21
C ILE A 60 -1.71 -3.06 3.99
N ASN A 61 -1.71 -3.19 5.32
CA ASN A 61 -2.58 -2.44 6.24
C ASN A 61 -4.07 -2.81 6.24
N ARG A 62 -4.47 -3.89 5.57
CA ARG A 62 -5.85 -4.41 5.70
C ARG A 62 -6.17 -4.87 7.13
N ASN A 63 -5.15 -5.28 7.88
CA ASN A 63 -5.28 -5.67 9.29
C ASN A 63 -4.05 -5.19 10.09
N VAL A 64 -4.17 -4.02 10.72
CA VAL A 64 -3.16 -3.49 11.62
C VAL A 64 -3.18 -4.25 12.95
N ARG A 65 -2.03 -4.78 13.38
CA ARG A 65 -1.91 -5.67 14.55
C ARG A 65 -1.63 -4.92 15.83
N SER A 66 -0.82 -3.87 15.74
CA SER A 66 -0.38 -3.06 16.87
C SER A 66 0.00 -1.66 16.38
N SER A 67 0.51 -0.82 17.27
CA SER A 67 1.08 0.49 16.92
C SER A 67 2.40 0.41 16.11
N GLN A 68 2.92 -0.80 15.88
CA GLN A 68 4.22 -1.01 15.22
C GLN A 68 4.21 -2.14 14.18
N GLU A 69 3.12 -2.91 14.07
CA GLU A 69 3.03 -4.06 13.16
C GLU A 69 1.70 -4.12 12.43
N THR A 70 1.74 -4.60 11.19
CA THR A 70 0.59 -4.64 10.28
C THR A 70 0.67 -5.81 9.30
N SER A 71 -0.44 -6.15 8.65
CA SER A 71 -0.49 -7.26 7.69
C SER A 71 0.17 -6.91 6.36
N LEU A 72 0.92 -7.88 5.82
CA LEU A 72 1.24 -8.01 4.41
C LEU A 72 0.43 -9.18 3.84
N GLU A 73 -0.35 -8.92 2.81
CA GLU A 73 -1.22 -9.90 2.17
C GLU A 73 -0.90 -10.01 0.67
N ARG A 74 -0.99 -11.24 0.15
CA ARG A 74 -0.78 -11.55 -1.26
C ARG A 74 -2.11 -11.84 -1.94
N ASN A 75 -2.24 -11.41 -3.19
CA ASN A 75 -3.35 -11.79 -4.04
C ASN A 75 -3.20 -13.26 -4.49
N ASN A 76 -4.26 -14.04 -4.35
CA ASN A 76 -4.24 -15.47 -4.69
C ASN A 76 -4.95 -15.81 -5.99
N ALA A 77 -5.57 -14.85 -6.69
CA ALA A 77 -6.33 -15.11 -7.90
C ALA A 77 -6.43 -13.86 -8.78
N SER A 78 -5.94 -13.96 -10.02
CA SER A 78 -5.99 -12.87 -11.00
C SER A 78 -7.38 -12.27 -11.14
N ASN A 79 -7.43 -10.94 -11.22
CA ASN A 79 -8.64 -10.13 -11.37
C ASN A 79 -9.69 -10.33 -10.25
N SER A 80 -9.28 -10.73 -9.04
CA SER A 80 -10.17 -10.88 -7.90
C SER A 80 -9.64 -10.18 -6.65
N TYR A 81 -10.54 -9.58 -5.86
CA TYR A 81 -10.18 -8.93 -4.59
C TYR A 81 -10.04 -9.96 -3.45
N ILE A 82 -9.17 -10.94 -3.64
CA ILE A 82 -8.95 -12.03 -2.68
C ILE A 82 -7.50 -11.97 -2.20
N TRP A 83 -7.36 -11.59 -0.94
CA TRP A 83 -6.06 -11.40 -0.29
C TRP A 83 -5.88 -12.41 0.82
N THR A 84 -4.68 -12.95 0.95
CA THR A 84 -4.29 -13.85 2.04
C THR A 84 -3.05 -13.33 2.72
N LYS A 85 -3.11 -13.23 4.04
CA LYS A 85 -1.97 -12.83 4.86
C LYS A 85 -0.81 -13.80 4.68
N ILE A 86 0.37 -13.23 4.42
CA ILE A 86 1.63 -13.97 4.31
C ILE A 86 2.65 -13.60 5.40
N ALA A 87 2.53 -12.42 6.00
CA ALA A 87 3.40 -11.98 7.09
C ALA A 87 2.75 -10.83 7.89
N ASP A 88 3.29 -10.58 9.08
CA ASP A 88 3.24 -9.26 9.70
C ASP A 88 4.55 -8.52 9.41
N ILE A 89 4.48 -7.22 9.16
CA ILE A 89 5.61 -6.35 8.88
C ILE A 89 5.60 -5.14 9.80
N SER A 90 6.78 -4.56 10.02
CA SER A 90 6.92 -3.41 10.88
C SER A 90 6.53 -2.11 10.18
N TYR A 91 5.97 -1.19 10.94
CA TYR A 91 5.78 0.20 10.54
C TYR A 91 6.08 1.14 11.70
N ALA A 92 6.35 2.40 11.37
CA ALA A 92 6.43 3.48 12.34
C ALA A 92 5.47 4.60 11.92
N MET A 93 4.84 5.24 12.91
CA MET A 93 3.98 6.39 12.68
C MET A 93 4.26 7.48 13.70
N LYS A 94 4.32 8.72 13.21
CA LYS A 94 4.48 9.91 14.06
C LYS A 94 3.71 11.09 13.48
N GLY A 95 2.60 11.45 14.11
CA GLY A 95 1.81 12.62 13.77
C GLY A 95 1.11 12.49 12.43
N LYS A 96 1.75 12.92 11.35
CA LYS A 96 1.21 12.92 9.97
C LYS A 96 2.02 12.06 9.01
N GLU A 97 2.93 11.25 9.54
CA GLU A 97 3.93 10.52 8.78
C GLU A 97 3.87 9.03 9.15
N LEU A 98 3.87 8.18 8.13
CA LEU A 98 3.89 6.73 8.26
C LEU A 98 4.98 6.16 7.35
N GLU A 99 5.78 5.25 7.89
CA GLU A 99 6.79 4.48 7.16
C GLU A 99 6.57 2.98 7.37
N LEU A 100 6.52 2.22 6.27
CA LEU A 100 6.46 0.76 6.24
C LEU A 100 7.83 0.19 5.93
N MET A 101 8.22 -0.91 6.58
CA MET A 101 9.43 -1.67 6.28
C MET A 101 9.08 -3.07 5.79
N ILE A 102 9.33 -3.36 4.51
CA ILE A 102 8.92 -4.60 3.85
C ILE A 102 10.14 -5.43 3.44
N PRO A 103 10.29 -6.69 3.92
CA PRO A 103 11.35 -7.57 3.45
C PRO A 103 11.22 -7.86 1.94
N ARG A 104 12.28 -7.59 1.16
CA ARG A 104 12.30 -7.79 -0.32
C ARG A 104 11.93 -9.21 -0.73
N LYS A 105 12.42 -10.19 0.03
CA LYS A 105 12.17 -11.61 -0.21
C LYS A 105 10.68 -11.96 -0.22
N LEU A 106 9.85 -11.26 0.57
CA LEU A 106 8.41 -11.50 0.61
C LEU A 106 7.70 -10.93 -0.62
N LEU A 107 8.28 -9.92 -1.25
CA LEU A 107 7.79 -9.30 -2.48
C LEU A 107 8.30 -10.00 -3.76
N GLY A 108 9.20 -10.99 -3.63
CA GLY A 108 9.79 -11.65 -4.80
C GLY A 108 10.72 -10.77 -5.63
N ILE A 109 11.18 -9.64 -5.07
CA ILE A 109 12.02 -8.68 -5.78
C ILE A 109 13.50 -9.10 -5.69
N PRO A 110 14.21 -9.23 -6.83
CA PRO A 110 15.61 -9.63 -6.83
C PRO A 110 16.51 -8.55 -6.22
N ALA A 111 17.72 -8.91 -5.79
CA ALA A 111 18.66 -7.94 -5.19
C ALA A 111 19.24 -6.94 -6.21
N SER A 112 19.16 -7.23 -7.52
CA SER A 112 19.86 -6.49 -8.58
C SER A 112 19.14 -5.25 -9.09
N TYR A 113 17.82 -5.15 -8.93
CA TYR A 113 17.03 -3.99 -9.33
C TYR A 113 15.73 -3.95 -8.53
N VAL A 114 15.13 -2.76 -8.43
CA VAL A 114 13.78 -2.60 -7.87
C VAL A 114 12.92 -1.90 -8.91
N THR A 115 11.88 -2.58 -9.38
CA THR A 115 10.77 -1.95 -10.10
C THR A 115 9.51 -2.31 -9.36
N ILE A 116 8.82 -1.30 -8.82
CA ILE A 116 7.56 -1.48 -8.12
C ILE A 116 6.57 -0.43 -8.58
N ASP A 117 5.38 -0.90 -8.87
CA ASP A 117 4.21 -0.07 -9.09
C ASP A 117 3.37 -0.04 -7.82
N PHE A 118 2.92 1.14 -7.42
CA PHE A 118 2.24 1.27 -6.13
C PHE A 118 1.21 2.39 -6.08
N LYS A 119 0.19 2.16 -5.25
CA LYS A 119 -0.86 3.12 -4.93
C LYS A 119 -1.17 3.07 -3.44
N TRP A 120 -1.23 4.25 -2.83
CA TRP A 120 -1.81 4.42 -1.52
C TRP A 120 -3.31 4.70 -1.64
N ALA A 121 -4.08 4.18 -0.69
CA ALA A 121 -5.50 4.47 -0.56
C ALA A 121 -5.89 4.52 0.92
N ASP A 122 -6.56 5.57 1.36
CA ASP A 122 -7.15 5.66 2.70
C ASP A 122 -8.67 5.68 2.60
N ASN A 123 -9.36 4.93 3.45
CA ASN A 123 -10.82 4.95 3.59
C ASN A 123 -11.61 4.56 2.33
N ILE A 124 -11.00 3.79 1.42
CA ILE A 124 -11.74 3.03 0.41
C ILE A 124 -12.61 1.96 1.09
N GLN A 125 -13.65 1.48 0.43
CA GLN A 125 -14.60 0.52 1.03
C GLN A 125 -14.16 -0.94 0.86
N GLN A 126 -13.10 -1.18 0.11
CA GLN A 126 -12.57 -2.49 -0.23
C GLN A 126 -13.61 -3.41 -0.88
N ASP A 127 -14.47 -2.84 -1.74
CA ASP A 127 -15.57 -3.58 -2.40
C ASP A 127 -15.11 -4.45 -3.59
N GLY A 128 -13.83 -4.37 -3.94
CA GLY A 128 -13.21 -5.13 -5.02
C GLY A 128 -13.44 -4.56 -6.42
N THR A 129 -14.05 -3.39 -6.54
CA THR A 129 -14.22 -2.67 -7.80
C THR A 129 -13.16 -1.57 -7.97
N TRP A 130 -12.76 -1.30 -9.21
CA TRP A 130 -11.80 -0.22 -9.48
C TRP A 130 -12.32 1.17 -9.09
N SER A 131 -13.64 1.36 -9.12
CA SER A 131 -14.28 2.62 -8.80
C SER A 131 -14.09 3.03 -7.35
N ASP A 132 -13.78 2.09 -6.46
CA ASP A 132 -13.54 2.38 -5.05
C ASP A 132 -12.36 3.34 -4.83
N PHE A 133 -11.31 3.24 -5.67
CA PHE A 133 -10.20 4.21 -5.70
C PHE A 133 -10.59 5.63 -6.17
N THR A 134 -11.83 5.82 -6.64
CA THR A 134 -12.29 7.08 -7.24
C THR A 134 -13.48 7.70 -6.51
N LEU A 135 -14.33 6.87 -5.89
CA LEU A 135 -15.57 7.29 -5.27
C LEU A 135 -15.43 7.49 -3.75
N ASN A 136 -14.52 6.73 -3.15
CA ASN A 136 -14.36 6.63 -1.72
C ASN A 136 -12.95 7.00 -1.29
N GLY A 137 -12.86 7.46 -0.05
CA GLY A 137 -11.56 7.73 0.55
C GLY A 137 -10.75 8.82 -0.12
N ASP A 138 -9.43 8.66 0.00
CA ASP A 138 -8.39 9.36 -0.75
C ASP A 138 -7.47 8.31 -1.40
N SER A 139 -6.84 8.67 -2.52
CA SER A 139 -5.91 7.80 -3.24
C SER A 139 -4.74 8.60 -3.79
N ALA A 140 -3.52 8.10 -3.58
CA ALA A 140 -2.31 8.67 -4.12
C ALA A 140 -1.56 7.63 -4.98
N PRO A 141 -1.45 7.86 -6.30
CA PRO A 141 -1.94 9.02 -7.04
C PRO A 141 -3.46 8.93 -7.24
N PRO A 142 -4.14 10.03 -7.60
CA PRO A 142 -5.60 10.04 -7.74
C PRO A 142 -6.09 9.17 -8.90
N ASP A 143 -7.35 8.72 -8.81
CA ASP A 143 -8.06 8.02 -9.87
C ASP A 143 -7.27 6.78 -10.39
N ARG A 144 -7.28 6.54 -11.71
CA ARG A 144 -6.62 5.43 -12.39
C ARG A 144 -5.12 5.59 -12.56
N PHE A 145 -4.51 6.67 -12.08
CA PHE A 145 -3.06 6.81 -12.13
C PHE A 145 -2.39 5.80 -11.19
N ASN A 146 -1.12 5.53 -11.44
CA ASN A 146 -0.28 4.68 -10.60
C ASN A 146 1.13 5.25 -10.51
N PHE A 147 1.82 5.09 -9.38
CA PHE A 147 3.23 5.42 -9.29
C PHE A 147 4.06 4.23 -9.76
N ARG A 148 5.21 4.52 -10.38
CA ARG A 148 6.27 3.56 -10.67
C ARG A 148 7.58 4.04 -10.06
N ALA A 149 8.16 3.22 -9.18
CA ALA A 149 9.51 3.41 -8.66
C ALA A 149 10.49 2.49 -9.40
N GLN A 150 11.55 3.06 -9.96
CA GLN A 150 12.69 2.34 -10.53
C GLN A 150 13.95 2.75 -9.77
N LEU A 151 14.53 1.82 -9.02
CA LEU A 151 15.66 2.07 -8.14
C LEU A 151 16.80 1.13 -8.53
N ASN A 152 17.97 1.73 -8.80
CA ASN A 152 19.17 1.06 -9.32
C ASN A 152 20.32 1.24 -8.34
#